data_AF-A0A7S2J4C9-F1
#
_entry.id   AF-A0A7S2J4C9-F1
#
_cell.length_a   1.000
_cell.length_b   1.000
_cell.length_c   1.000
_cell.angle_alpha   90.00
_cell.angle_beta   90.00
_cell.angle_gamma   90.00
#
_symmetry.space_group_name_H-M   'P 1'
#
loop_
_entity.id
_entity.type
_entity.pdbx_description
1 polymer ?
#
loop_
_entity_poly.entity_id
_entity_poly.type
_entity_poly.pdbx_seq_one_letter_code
_entity_poly.pdbx_strand_id
1 'polypeptide(L)'
;WLLPANRVGAGDFALFWFSGHGAQTEFDPRSSELDGKDEWLVAPNFDRVMDDDFYNFLTTIPRGVKATVVADACHSEGFSDLPFNYNAGNAQVFANGLQEEVRFEVQRQWCT
;
A
#
# COMPACT_ATOMS: atom_id res chain seq x y z
N TRP A 1 -5.98 1.81 -14.81
CA TRP A 1 -6.33 0.59 -14.06
C TRP A 1 -6.78 0.92 -12.64
N LEU A 2 -6.50 2.12 -12.13
CA LEU A 2 -7.16 2.67 -10.94
C LEU A 2 -8.44 3.41 -11.34
N LEU A 3 -9.54 3.13 -10.66
CA LEU A 3 -10.78 3.88 -10.85
C LEU A 3 -10.51 5.34 -10.46
N PRO A 4 -10.99 6.33 -11.23
CA PRO A 4 -10.87 7.72 -10.83
C PRO A 4 -11.61 7.90 -9.49
N ALA A 5 -10.93 8.49 -8.51
CA ALA A 5 -11.44 8.65 -7.15
C ALA A 5 -12.77 9.42 -7.06
N ASN A 6 -13.16 10.12 -8.14
CA ASN A 6 -14.43 10.83 -8.26
C ASN A 6 -15.67 9.93 -8.46
N ARG A 7 -15.51 8.61 -8.51
CA ARG A 7 -16.62 7.64 -8.67
C ARG A 7 -17.03 6.95 -7.36
N VAL A 8 -16.29 7.17 -6.27
CA VAL A 8 -16.55 6.58 -4.95
C VAL A 8 -16.85 7.68 -3.94
N GLY A 9 -17.70 7.40 -2.97
CA GLY A 9 -18.15 8.36 -1.95
C GLY A 9 -18.28 7.75 -0.56
N ALA A 10 -18.61 8.59 0.43
CA ALA A 10 -18.74 8.13 1.81
C ALA A 10 -19.74 6.97 1.94
N GLY A 11 -19.33 5.88 2.57
CA GLY A 11 -20.11 4.64 2.70
C GLY A 11 -19.75 3.56 1.68
N ASP A 12 -19.01 3.91 0.62
CA ASP A 12 -18.55 2.93 -0.37
C ASP A 12 -17.35 2.13 0.13
N PHE A 13 -17.14 0.98 -0.51
CA PHE A 13 -15.98 0.11 -0.32
C PHE A 13 -15.17 0.06 -1.62
N ALA A 14 -13.86 0.26 -1.50
CA ALA A 14 -12.92 0.12 -2.60
C ALA A 14 -11.99 -1.07 -2.32
N LEU A 15 -11.83 -1.95 -3.30
CA LEU A 15 -10.88 -3.07 -3.23
C LEU A 15 -9.87 -2.91 -4.37
N PHE A 16 -8.59 -2.85 -4.00
CA PHE A 16 -7.49 -3.07 -4.93
C PHE A 16 -6.94 -4.47 -4.67
N TRP A 17 -6.87 -5.29 -5.72
CA TRP A 17 -6.26 -6.61 -5.66
C TRP A 17 -5.22 -6.77 -6.77
N PHE A 18 -4.04 -7.20 -6.39
CA PHE A 18 -2.95 -7.52 -7.30
C PHE A 18 -2.28 -8.82 -6.87
N SER A 19 -1.95 -9.67 -7.83
CA SER A 19 -1.12 -10.86 -7.63
C SER A 19 -0.17 -10.98 -8.82
N GLY A 20 1.13 -10.98 -8.57
CA GLY A 20 2.13 -10.91 -9.63
C GLY A 20 3.54 -10.59 -9.14
N HIS A 21 4.37 -10.09 -10.06
CA HIS A 21 5.75 -9.72 -9.72
C HIS A 21 5.80 -8.34 -9.06
N GLY A 22 6.57 -8.27 -7.96
CA GLY A 22 7.12 -7.04 -7.44
C GLY A 22 8.64 -7.03 -7.64
N ALA A 23 9.21 -5.84 -7.69
CA ALA A 23 10.63 -5.61 -7.88
C ALA A 23 11.09 -4.38 -7.09
N GLN A 24 12.40 -4.18 -6.99
CA GLN A 24 13.03 -3.12 -6.21
C GLN A 24 14.14 -2.44 -7.02
N THR A 25 14.44 -1.18 -6.72
CA THR A 25 15.51 -0.44 -7.41
C THR A 25 16.88 -0.92 -6.92
N GLU A 26 17.93 -0.43 -7.58
CA GLU A 26 19.22 -0.34 -6.92
C GLU A 26 19.16 0.66 -5.76
N PHE A 27 20.12 0.57 -4.84
CA PHE A 27 20.19 1.46 -3.68
C PHE A 27 20.27 2.94 -4.10
N ASP A 28 19.34 3.76 -3.60
CA ASP A 28 19.35 5.22 -3.69
C ASP A 28 19.28 5.82 -2.27
N PRO A 29 20.28 6.62 -1.86
CA PRO A 29 20.25 7.30 -0.55
C PRO A 29 19.14 8.36 -0.41
N ARG A 30 18.38 8.64 -1.46
CA ARG A 30 17.22 9.54 -1.47
C ARG A 30 15.87 8.81 -1.37
N SER A 31 15.88 7.48 -1.39
CA SER A 31 14.68 6.65 -1.24
C SER A 31 14.01 6.90 0.13
N SER A 32 12.68 6.82 0.16
CA SER A 32 11.87 6.86 1.38
C SER A 32 12.00 5.56 2.20
N GLU A 33 12.42 4.47 1.57
CA GLU A 33 12.47 3.15 2.17
C GLU A 33 13.68 2.94 3.09
N LEU A 34 13.49 2.13 4.13
CA LEU A 34 14.50 1.90 5.18
C LEU A 34 15.76 1.21 4.65
N ASP A 35 15.64 0.39 3.60
CA ASP A 35 16.77 -0.29 2.96
C ASP A 35 17.37 0.53 1.79
N GLY A 36 16.79 1.70 1.51
CA GLY A 36 17.19 2.62 0.46
C GLY A 36 16.86 2.14 -0.95
N LYS A 37 15.84 1.31 -1.14
CA LYS A 37 15.42 0.82 -2.46
C LYS A 37 13.92 0.98 -2.66
N ASP A 38 13.53 1.65 -3.74
CA ASP A 38 12.11 1.86 -4.05
C ASP A 38 11.49 0.57 -4.60
N GLU A 39 10.25 0.30 -4.22
CA GLU A 39 9.51 -0.91 -4.59
C GLU A 39 8.49 -0.61 -5.70
N TRP A 40 8.25 -1.56 -6.59
CA TRP A 40 7.19 -1.42 -7.60
C TRP A 40 6.55 -2.74 -7.99
N LEU A 41 5.29 -2.67 -8.41
CA LEU A 41 4.59 -3.78 -9.05
C LEU A 41 4.83 -3.77 -10.56
N VAL A 42 4.96 -4.96 -11.14
CA VAL A 42 5.09 -5.14 -12.59
C VAL A 42 3.70 -5.34 -13.19
N ALA A 43 3.22 -4.35 -13.92
CA ALA A 43 1.96 -4.44 -14.64
C ALA A 43 2.05 -5.44 -15.81
N PRO A 44 0.92 -5.97 -16.32
CA PRO A 44 0.92 -6.95 -17.41
C PRO A 44 1.59 -6.49 -18.71
N ASN A 45 1.67 -5.18 -18.93
CA ASN A 45 2.35 -4.56 -20.07
C ASN A 45 3.81 -4.17 -19.77
N PHE A 46 4.38 -4.68 -18.66
CA PHE A 46 5.72 -4.36 -18.15
C PHE A 46 5.89 -2.92 -17.66
N ASP A 47 4.80 -2.16 -17.52
CA ASP A 47 4.85 -0.87 -16.85
C ASP A 47 5.13 -1.07 -15.36
N ARG A 48 5.75 -0.05 -14.76
CA ARG A 48 6.04 0.00 -13.34
C ARG A 48 4.92 0.75 -12.64
N VAL A 49 4.39 0.16 -11.59
CA VAL A 49 3.57 0.87 -10.62
C VAL A 49 4.45 1.12 -9.41
N MET A 50 4.99 2.33 -9.29
CA MET A 50 5.80 2.71 -8.14
C MET A 50 4.92 2.80 -6.89
N ASP A 51 5.49 2.45 -5.75
CA ASP A 51 4.97 2.63 -4.40
C ASP A 51 4.49 4.07 -4.14
N ASP A 52 5.32 5.07 -4.41
CA ASP A 52 5.02 6.49 -4.26
C ASP A 52 3.77 6.91 -5.04
N ASP A 53 3.66 6.47 -6.30
CA ASP A 53 2.52 6.77 -7.17
C ASP A 53 1.24 6.10 -6.65
N PHE A 54 1.38 4.88 -6.14
CA PHE A 54 0.28 4.13 -5.55
C PHE A 54 -0.19 4.78 -4.24
N TYR A 55 0.72 5.19 -3.36
CA TYR A 55 0.42 5.94 -2.15
C TYR A 55 -0.30 7.24 -2.48
N ASN A 56 0.25 8.03 -3.42
CA ASN A 56 -0.38 9.26 -3.88
C ASN A 56 -1.81 9.01 -4.37
N PHE A 57 -2.05 7.92 -5.10
CA PHE A 57 -3.41 7.53 -5.46
C PHE A 57 -4.29 7.23 -4.24
N LEU A 58 -3.81 6.48 -3.25
CA LEU A 58 -4.57 6.18 -2.02
C LEU A 58 -4.99 7.46 -1.29
N THR A 59 -4.15 8.51 -1.28
CA THR A 59 -4.50 9.80 -0.66
C THR A 59 -5.66 10.52 -1.35
N THR A 60 -5.97 10.18 -2.62
CA THR A 60 -7.09 10.76 -3.35
C THR A 60 -8.44 10.15 -3.00
N ILE A 61 -8.46 9.03 -2.26
CA ILE A 61 -9.70 8.34 -1.88
C ILE A 61 -10.51 9.23 -0.93
N PRO A 62 -11.79 9.52 -1.23
CA PRO A 62 -12.61 10.39 -0.41
C PRO A 62 -12.80 9.88 1.02
N ARG A 63 -12.86 10.81 1.97
CA ARG A 63 -13.16 10.49 3.37
C ARG A 63 -14.49 9.72 3.47
N GLY A 64 -14.48 8.65 4.27
CA GLY A 64 -15.65 7.80 4.50
C GLY A 64 -15.76 6.62 3.54
N VAL A 65 -14.88 6.51 2.54
CA VAL A 65 -14.68 5.28 1.77
C VAL A 65 -13.81 4.32 2.59
N LYS A 66 -14.18 3.04 2.61
CA LYS A 66 -13.34 1.98 3.18
C LYS A 66 -12.52 1.34 2.07
N ALA A 67 -11.22 1.60 2.04
CA ALA A 67 -10.31 1.02 1.06
C ALA A 67 -9.61 -0.22 1.63
N THR A 68 -9.49 -1.27 0.83
CA THR A 68 -8.71 -2.47 1.14
C THR A 68 -7.76 -2.75 -0.02
N VAL A 69 -6.49 -2.96 0.31
CA VAL A 69 -5.42 -3.28 -0.65
C VAL A 69 -4.96 -4.69 -0.32
N VAL A 70 -4.99 -5.57 -1.31
CA VAL A 70 -4.44 -6.93 -1.21
C VAL A 70 -3.44 -7.08 -2.33
N ALA A 71 -2.15 -7.13 -1.98
CA ALA A 71 -1.06 -7.32 -2.92
C ALA A 71 -0.32 -8.61 -2.56
N ASP A 72 -0.36 -9.58 -3.46
CA ASP A 72 0.40 -10.82 -3.38
C ASP A 72 1.57 -10.72 -4.38
N ALA A 73 2.68 -10.13 -3.91
CA ALA A 73 3.88 -9.89 -4.70
C ALA A 73 5.13 -10.00 -3.81
N CYS A 74 6.26 -10.39 -4.40
CA CYS A 74 7.55 -10.28 -3.72
C CYS A 74 7.91 -8.79 -3.51
N HIS A 75 8.50 -8.44 -2.35
CA HIS A 75 8.85 -7.06 -2.01
C HIS A 75 7.62 -6.13 -1.98
N SER A 76 6.56 -6.56 -1.28
CA SER A 76 5.32 -5.79 -1.15
C SER A 76 5.15 -5.14 0.23
N GLU A 77 6.09 -5.34 1.15
CA GLU A 77 6.01 -4.81 2.52
C GLU A 77 6.30 -3.30 2.59
N GLY A 78 7.15 -2.75 1.71
CA GLY A 78 7.34 -1.30 1.52
C GLY A 78 6.35 -0.68 0.52
N PHE A 79 5.89 -1.46 -0.46
CA PHE A 79 5.14 -1.01 -1.63
C PHE A 79 3.90 -0.12 -1.37
N SER A 80 3.31 -0.21 -0.18
CA SER A 80 2.12 0.59 0.14
C SER A 80 2.41 1.96 0.77
N ASP A 81 3.64 2.20 1.25
CA ASP A 81 4.06 3.41 1.97
C ASP A 81 3.10 3.85 3.09
N LEU A 82 2.34 2.89 3.63
CA LEU A 82 1.34 3.21 4.63
C LEU A 82 2.03 3.68 5.91
N PRO A 83 1.46 4.66 6.61
CA PRO A 83 2.06 5.23 7.81
C PRO A 83 2.22 4.23 8.95
N PHE A 84 1.53 3.08 8.87
CA PHE A 84 1.58 2.04 9.88
C PHE A 84 1.66 0.66 9.23
N ASN A 85 2.59 -0.14 9.73
CA ASN A 85 2.76 -1.53 9.36
C ASN A 85 2.47 -2.43 10.54
N TYR A 86 1.74 -3.52 10.29
CA TYR A 86 1.49 -4.56 11.28
C TYR A 86 2.16 -5.86 10.84
N ASN A 87 3.09 -6.34 11.65
CA ASN A 87 3.72 -7.63 11.43
C ASN A 87 3.02 -8.70 12.28
N ALA A 88 2.32 -9.62 11.60
CA ALA A 88 1.57 -10.68 12.27
C ALA A 88 2.49 -11.75 12.91
N GLY A 89 3.72 -11.92 12.41
CA GLY A 89 4.67 -12.91 12.92
C GLY A 89 5.19 -12.60 14.31
N ASN A 90 5.25 -11.32 14.68
CA ASN A 90 5.66 -10.87 16.02
C ASN A 90 4.59 -10.02 16.74
N ALA A 91 3.42 -9.82 16.12
CA ALA A 91 2.31 -9.01 16.63
C ALA A 91 2.71 -7.57 16.98
N GLN A 92 3.58 -6.94 16.18
CA GLN A 92 4.04 -5.58 16.38
C GLN A 92 3.47 -4.60 15.35
N VAL A 93 3.24 -3.37 15.80
CA VAL A 93 2.87 -2.23 14.95
C VAL A 93 4.07 -1.29 14.88
N PHE A 94 4.46 -0.90 13.68
CA PHE A 94 5.52 0.06 13.41
C PHE A 94 4.92 1.28 12.71
N ALA A 95 5.37 2.48 13.07
CA ALA A 95 5.03 3.71 12.36
C ALA A 95 6.15 4.05 11.38
N ASN A 96 5.83 4.23 10.10
CA ASN A 96 6.79 4.60 9.05
C ASN A 96 7.08 6.11 9.05
N GLY A 97 7.51 6.65 10.20
CA GLY A 97 8.00 8.04 10.31
C GLY A 97 6.95 9.16 10.16
N LEU A 98 5.69 8.85 9.83
CA LEU A 98 4.59 9.83 9.70
C LEU A 98 3.82 10.00 11.02
N GLN A 99 3.80 11.24 11.56
CA GLN A 99 3.25 11.63 12.87
C GLN A 99 1.73 11.90 12.88
N GLU A 100 0.87 11.04 12.35
CA GLU A 100 -0.59 11.23 12.53
C GLU A 100 -1.29 10.03 13.16
N GLU A 101 -2.14 10.29 14.15
CA GLU A 101 -2.90 9.29 14.90
C GLU A 101 -4.04 8.73 14.03
N VAL A 102 -3.80 7.60 13.37
CA VAL A 102 -4.82 6.91 12.57
C VAL A 102 -5.42 5.74 13.36
N ARG A 103 -6.74 5.76 13.53
CA ARG A 103 -7.48 4.63 14.12
C ARG A 103 -7.72 3.56 13.06
N PHE A 104 -7.03 2.43 13.17
CA PHE A 104 -7.33 1.24 12.37
C PHE A 104 -8.19 0.25 13.14
N GLU A 105 -9.12 -0.38 12.43
CA GLU A 105 -9.85 -1.56 12.91
C GLU A 105 -9.35 -2.76 12.12
N VAL A 106 -8.45 -3.54 12.72
CA VAL A 106 -7.95 -4.78 12.12
C VAL A 106 -9.04 -5.85 12.28
N GLN A 107 -9.72 -6.17 11.19
CA GLN A 107 -10.69 -7.27 11.14
C GLN A 107 -9.93 -8.60 11.19
N ARG A 108 -9.93 -9.28 12.35
CA ARG A 108 -9.22 -10.55 12.59
C ARG A 108 -9.84 -11.78 11.89
N GLN A 109 -10.55 -11.61 10.77
CA GLN A 109 -11.42 -12.66 10.22
C GLN A 109 -10.95 -13.31 8.91
N TRP A 110 -9.74 -13.04 8.44
CA TRP A 110 -9.27 -13.60 7.16
C TRP A 110 -8.05 -14.51 7.32
N CYS A 111 -8.14 -15.50 8.20
CA CYS A 111 -7.32 -16.71 8.13
C CYS A 111 -8.20 -17.90 8.54
N THR A 112 -8.59 -18.73 7.58
CA THR A 112 -8.93 -20.15 7.80
C THR A 112 -7.90 -20.99 7.08
#